data_AF-A0A353Z9I4-F1
#
_entry.id   AF-A0A353Z9I4-F1
#
_cell.length_a   1.000
_cell.length_b   1.000
_cell.length_c   1.000
_cell.angle_alpha   90.00
_cell.angle_beta   90.00
_cell.angle_gamma   90.00
#
_symmetry.space_group_name_H-M   'P 1'
#
loop_
_entity.id
_entity.type
_entity.pdbx_description
1 polymer ?
#
loop_
_entity_poly.entity_id
_entity_poly.type
_entity_poly.pdbx_seq_one_letter_code
_entity_poly.pdbx_strand_id
1 'polypeptide(L)'
;MNHLAALEQAGHRFVISGLTQTECLVPVLGPGNEQRLADFFRFFHGPNLRTIGLTSAMLTRAAAIRSGAVGLVRPSGQARRYGLADALHLAAAIESGCDVFLTNDNQLMTFSDIKVEELL
;
A
#
# COMPACT_ATOMS: atom_id res chain seq x y z
N MET A 1 14.80 -16.78 4.42
CA MET A 1 14.81 -15.58 3.56
C MET A 1 13.39 -15.04 3.58
N ASN A 2 13.16 -13.80 3.99
CA ASN A 2 11.81 -13.23 3.96
C ASN A 2 11.41 -12.88 2.52
N HIS A 3 10.11 -12.83 2.22
CA HIS A 3 9.61 -12.61 0.85
C HIS A 3 10.18 -11.33 0.21
N LEU A 4 10.29 -10.24 1.00
CA LEU A 4 10.89 -8.98 0.55
C LEU A 4 12.35 -9.12 0.09
N ALA A 5 13.18 -9.88 0.81
CA ALA A 5 14.57 -10.09 0.38
C ALA A 5 14.66 -10.87 -0.94
N ALA A 6 13.76 -11.82 -1.18
CA ALA A 6 13.71 -12.54 -2.45
C ALA A 6 13.31 -11.61 -3.61
N LEU A 7 12.33 -10.72 -3.39
CA LEU A 7 11.93 -9.72 -4.37
C LEU A 7 13.06 -8.70 -4.64
N GLU A 8 13.75 -8.26 -3.60
CA GLU A 8 14.91 -7.37 -3.73
C GLU A 8 16.04 -8.02 -4.54
N GLN A 9 16.35 -9.29 -4.28
CA GLN A 9 17.35 -10.05 -5.03
C GLN A 9 16.97 -10.27 -6.50
N ALA A 10 15.67 -10.35 -6.79
CA ALA A 10 15.15 -10.37 -8.15
C ALA A 10 15.21 -8.99 -8.85
N GLY A 11 15.66 -7.94 -8.15
CA GLY A 11 15.83 -6.59 -8.70
C GLY A 11 14.59 -5.70 -8.59
N HIS A 12 13.58 -6.10 -7.82
CA HIS A 12 12.41 -5.26 -7.58
C HIS A 12 12.75 -4.08 -6.67
N ARG A 13 12.06 -2.96 -6.93
CA ARG A 13 12.15 -1.73 -6.15
C ARG A 13 10.83 -1.49 -5.43
N PHE A 14 10.89 -0.97 -4.22
CA PHE A 14 9.71 -0.80 -3.39
C PHE A 14 9.28 0.66 -3.30
N VAL A 15 7.97 0.86 -3.15
CA VAL A 15 7.35 2.15 -2.92
C VAL A 15 6.38 2.03 -1.75
N ILE A 16 6.42 2.99 -0.83
CA ILE A 16 5.39 3.17 0.20
C ILE A 16 4.88 4.60 0.17
N SER A 17 3.63 4.79 0.58
CA SER A 17 3.08 6.12 0.78
C SER A 17 3.37 6.65 2.18
N GLY A 18 3.30 7.97 2.36
CA GLY A 18 3.31 8.59 3.68
C GLY A 18 2.15 8.13 4.57
N LEU A 19 1.04 7.62 3.98
CA LEU A 19 -0.03 6.98 4.75
C LEU A 19 0.46 5.68 5.39
N THR A 20 1.12 4.80 4.61
CA THR A 20 1.72 3.56 5.13
C THR A 20 2.70 3.87 6.26
N GLN A 21 3.58 4.86 6.06
CA GLN A 21 4.51 5.30 7.08
C GLN A 21 3.79 5.76 8.36
N THR A 22 2.71 6.54 8.21
CA THR A 22 1.91 7.03 9.34
C THR A 22 1.30 5.87 10.13
N GLU A 23 0.64 4.93 9.46
CA GLU A 23 0.00 3.76 10.08
C GLU A 23 1.01 2.85 10.79
N CYS A 24 2.18 2.63 10.20
CA CYS A 24 3.25 1.84 10.80
C CYS A 24 3.87 2.49 12.05
N LEU A 25 3.93 3.83 12.11
CA LEU A 25 4.54 4.54 13.23
C LEU A 25 3.62 4.63 14.45
N VAL A 26 2.28 4.67 14.27
CA VAL A 26 1.31 4.77 15.37
C VAL A 26 1.59 3.81 16.54
N PRO A 27 1.76 2.48 16.33
CA PRO A 27 1.95 1.54 17.45
C PRO A 27 3.33 1.63 18.12
N VAL A 28 4.29 2.36 17.54
CA VAL A 28 5.68 2.44 18.01
C VAL A 28 6.07 3.83 18.51
N LEU A 29 5.18 4.80 18.40
CA LEU A 29 5.33 6.13 18.98
C LEU A 29 4.95 6.08 20.46
N GLY A 30 5.90 5.69 21.31
CA GLY A 30 5.74 5.70 22.76
C GLY A 30 6.99 5.19 23.49
N PRO A 31 7.11 5.43 24.80
CA PRO A 31 8.24 4.95 25.59
C PRO A 31 8.40 3.42 25.50
N GLY A 32 9.64 2.93 25.48
CA GLY A 32 9.95 1.50 25.46
C GLY A 32 9.92 0.85 24.06
N ASN A 33 9.68 1.63 23.00
CA ASN A 33 9.68 1.17 21.61
C ASN A 33 10.87 1.72 20.80
N GLU A 34 11.91 2.25 21.44
CA GLU A 34 12.99 3.00 20.80
C GLU A 34 13.71 2.18 19.72
N GLN A 35 13.97 0.90 20.00
CA GLN A 35 14.59 -0.01 19.03
C GLN A 35 13.68 -0.25 17.83
N ARG A 36 12.40 -0.52 18.06
CA ARG A 36 11.43 -0.79 16.98
C ARG A 36 11.19 0.46 16.14
N LEU A 37 11.15 1.63 16.75
CA LEU A 37 11.10 2.91 16.05
C LEU A 37 12.34 3.09 15.16
N ALA A 38 13.54 2.84 15.70
CA ALA A 38 14.78 2.89 14.92
C ALA A 38 14.79 1.89 13.75
N ASP A 39 14.22 0.70 13.92
CA ASP A 39 14.09 -0.30 12.86
C ASP A 39 13.15 0.17 11.74
N PHE A 40 12.00 0.78 12.08
CA PHE A 40 11.13 1.40 11.09
C PHE A 40 11.82 2.55 10.35
N PHE A 41 12.55 3.42 11.05
CA PHE A 41 13.30 4.49 10.40
C PHE A 41 14.36 3.95 9.43
N ARG A 42 15.10 2.91 9.83
CA ARG A 42 16.08 2.25 8.96
C ARG A 42 15.42 1.66 7.72
N PHE A 43 14.26 1.02 7.87
CA PHE A 43 13.49 0.48 6.75
C PHE A 43 13.03 1.59 5.80
N PHE A 44 12.39 2.65 6.31
CA PHE A 44 11.87 3.77 5.50
C PHE A 44 12.93 4.56 4.74
N HIS A 45 14.18 4.53 5.20
CA HIS A 45 15.32 5.20 4.57
C HIS A 45 16.27 4.22 3.88
N GLY A 46 15.84 2.96 3.69
CA GLY A 46 16.61 1.97 2.94
C GLY A 46 16.77 2.38 1.46
N PRO A 47 17.90 2.07 0.81
CA PRO A 47 18.21 2.55 -0.53
C PRO A 47 17.29 1.97 -1.63
N ASN A 48 16.62 0.85 -1.36
CA ASN A 48 15.71 0.19 -2.31
C ASN A 48 14.22 0.52 -2.08
N LEU A 49 13.92 1.42 -1.14
CA LEU A 49 12.57 1.87 -0.83
C LEU A 49 12.42 3.36 -1.13
N ARG A 50 11.37 3.72 -1.87
CA ARG A 50 10.99 5.11 -2.10
C ARG A 50 9.73 5.44 -1.31
N THR A 51 9.82 6.40 -0.41
CA THR A 51 8.65 6.95 0.29
C THR A 51 8.10 8.16 -0.46
N ILE A 52 6.79 8.18 -0.71
CA ILE A 52 6.13 9.26 -1.47
C ILE A 52 5.01 9.93 -0.67
N GLY A 53 4.80 11.23 -0.92
CA GLY A 53 3.62 11.94 -0.41
C GLY A 53 2.36 11.63 -1.22
N LEU A 54 1.20 11.77 -0.59
CA LEU A 54 -0.08 11.67 -1.31
C LEU A 54 -0.26 12.89 -2.23
N THR A 55 -0.63 12.64 -3.47
CA THR A 55 -0.86 13.69 -4.49
C THR A 55 -2.35 13.85 -4.76
N SER A 56 -2.73 14.96 -5.41
CA SER A 56 -4.12 15.17 -5.84
C SER A 56 -4.63 14.05 -6.74
N ALA A 57 -3.80 13.50 -7.62
CA ALA A 57 -4.17 12.38 -8.49
C ALA A 57 -4.52 11.12 -7.68
N MET A 58 -3.74 10.81 -6.64
CA MET A 58 -4.02 9.70 -5.72
C MET A 58 -5.33 9.92 -4.96
N LEU A 59 -5.59 11.13 -4.49
CA LEU A 59 -6.83 11.48 -3.79
C LEU A 59 -8.06 11.31 -4.71
N THR A 60 -7.97 11.81 -5.96
CA THR A 60 -9.03 11.65 -6.95
C THR A 60 -9.26 10.18 -7.31
N ARG A 61 -8.20 9.41 -7.53
CA ARG A 61 -8.33 7.97 -7.80
C ARG A 61 -8.92 7.22 -6.61
N ALA A 62 -8.50 7.53 -5.38
CA ALA A 62 -9.07 6.92 -4.18
C ALA A 62 -10.58 7.19 -4.08
N ALA A 63 -11.02 8.43 -4.37
CA ALA A 63 -12.45 8.74 -4.43
C ALA A 63 -13.20 7.90 -5.46
N ALA A 64 -12.62 7.67 -6.65
CA ALA A 64 -13.19 6.82 -7.68
C ALA A 64 -13.26 5.33 -7.26
N ILE A 65 -12.19 4.81 -6.63
CA ILE A 65 -12.16 3.44 -6.09
C ILE A 65 -13.28 3.25 -5.07
N ARG A 66 -13.49 4.22 -4.17
CA ARG A 66 -14.51 4.15 -3.12
C ARG A 66 -15.94 4.30 -3.65
N SER A 67 -16.14 5.14 -4.66
CA SER A 67 -17.46 5.32 -5.27
C SER A 67 -17.86 4.12 -6.14
N GLY A 68 -16.88 3.31 -6.56
CA GLY A 68 -17.08 2.23 -7.53
C GLY A 68 -17.17 2.74 -8.98
N ALA A 69 -16.77 3.99 -9.23
CA ALA A 69 -16.79 4.59 -10.56
C ALA A 69 -15.65 4.10 -11.48
N VAL A 70 -14.71 3.31 -10.95
CA VAL A 70 -13.65 2.68 -11.75
C VAL A 70 -14.16 1.38 -12.35
N GLY A 71 -14.22 1.31 -13.69
CA GLY A 71 -14.00 0.12 -14.51
C GLY A 71 -14.90 -1.12 -14.34
N LEU A 72 -15.86 -1.16 -13.42
CA LEU A 72 -16.57 -2.40 -13.10
C LEU A 72 -18.05 -2.35 -13.48
N VAL A 73 -18.36 -2.87 -14.67
CA VAL A 73 -19.59 -3.63 -14.86
C VAL A 73 -19.52 -4.83 -13.90
N ARG A 74 -20.37 -4.87 -12.88
CA ARG A 74 -20.55 -6.09 -12.05
C ARG A 74 -21.95 -6.65 -12.27
N PRO A 75 -22.09 -7.86 -12.83
CA PRO A 75 -23.27 -8.66 -12.56
C PRO A 75 -23.25 -9.04 -11.07
N SER A 76 -24.39 -8.93 -10.40
CA SER A 76 -24.63 -9.26 -8.98
C SER A 76 -24.05 -8.30 -7.90
N GLY A 77 -24.86 -7.29 -7.53
CA GLY A 77 -25.50 -7.28 -6.20
C GLY A 77 -24.75 -6.77 -4.97
N GLN A 78 -23.42 -6.63 -4.96
CA GLN A 78 -22.74 -6.05 -3.79
C GLN A 78 -21.47 -5.28 -4.18
N ALA A 79 -21.57 -3.95 -4.21
CA ALA A 79 -20.41 -3.09 -4.30
C ALA A 79 -19.61 -3.24 -3.00
N ARG A 80 -18.47 -3.94 -3.04
CA ARG A 80 -17.48 -3.87 -1.95
C ARG A 80 -16.93 -2.45 -1.96
N ARG A 81 -17.32 -1.65 -0.97
CA ARG A 81 -16.78 -0.31 -0.75
C ARG A 81 -15.48 -0.45 0.02
N TYR A 82 -14.36 -0.09 -0.59
CA TYR A 82 -13.08 0.01 0.09
C TYR A 82 -13.10 1.16 1.11
N GLY A 83 -12.41 0.95 2.25
CA GLY A 83 -12.17 2.00 3.23
C GLY A 83 -11.38 3.17 2.64
N LEU A 84 -11.30 4.29 3.37
CA LEU A 84 -10.48 5.42 2.89
C LEU A 84 -9.02 5.04 2.73
N ALA A 85 -8.45 4.40 3.76
CA ALA A 85 -7.06 4.00 3.78
C ALA A 85 -6.75 3.01 2.66
N ASP A 86 -7.55 1.93 2.55
CA ASP A 86 -7.45 0.94 1.47
C ASP A 86 -7.44 1.58 0.08
N ALA A 87 -8.39 2.48 -0.18
CA ALA A 87 -8.49 3.16 -1.46
C ALA A 87 -7.29 4.08 -1.73
N LEU A 88 -6.74 4.72 -0.68
CA LEU A 88 -5.54 5.55 -0.80
C LEU A 88 -4.29 4.71 -1.04
N HIS A 89 -4.15 3.55 -0.39
CA HIS A 89 -3.03 2.63 -0.62
C HIS A 89 -3.03 2.09 -2.05
N LEU A 90 -4.19 1.63 -2.52
CA LEU A 90 -4.37 1.18 -3.90
C LEU A 90 -4.10 2.31 -4.90
N ALA A 91 -4.65 3.51 -4.65
CA ALA A 91 -4.42 4.66 -5.51
C ALA A 91 -2.95 5.08 -5.55
N ALA A 92 -2.25 5.07 -4.40
CA ALA A 92 -0.83 5.38 -4.33
C ALA A 92 0.00 4.39 -5.13
N ALA A 93 -0.29 3.08 -5.05
CA ALA A 93 0.41 2.07 -5.83
C ALA A 93 0.23 2.29 -7.35
N ILE A 94 -1.00 2.49 -7.80
CA ILE A 94 -1.32 2.68 -9.23
C ILE A 94 -0.67 3.96 -9.76
N GLU A 95 -0.88 5.10 -9.10
CA GLU A 95 -0.36 6.41 -9.55
C GLU A 95 1.17 6.51 -9.47
N SER A 96 1.81 5.63 -8.71
CA SER A 96 3.28 5.54 -8.64
C SER A 96 3.89 4.65 -9.71
N GLY A 97 3.06 4.01 -10.53
CA GLY A 97 3.49 3.06 -11.55
C GLY A 97 3.97 1.73 -10.99
N CYS A 98 3.46 1.29 -9.84
CA CYS A 98 3.75 -0.05 -9.32
C CYS A 98 3.03 -1.11 -10.16
N ASP A 99 3.71 -2.21 -10.46
CA ASP A 99 3.10 -3.37 -11.12
C ASP A 99 2.32 -4.26 -10.15
N VAL A 100 2.74 -4.27 -8.88
CA VAL A 100 2.22 -5.14 -7.82
C VAL A 100 1.97 -4.32 -6.54
N PHE A 101 0.84 -4.60 -5.89
CA PHE A 101 0.52 -4.12 -4.55
C PHE A 101 0.64 -5.27 -3.54
N LEU A 102 1.58 -5.15 -2.60
CA LEU A 102 1.84 -6.14 -1.55
C LEU A 102 0.99 -5.82 -0.31
N THR A 103 0.24 -6.80 0.21
CA THR A 103 -0.59 -6.61 1.41
C THR A 103 -0.82 -7.91 2.16
N ASN A 104 -1.10 -7.82 3.46
CA ASN A 104 -1.59 -8.95 4.25
C ASN A 104 -3.12 -8.92 4.44
N ASP A 105 -3.79 -7.93 3.86
CA ASP A 105 -5.25 -7.85 3.90
C ASP A 105 -5.88 -8.59 2.71
N ASN A 106 -6.38 -9.78 3.00
CA ASN A 106 -7.10 -10.62 2.05
C ASN A 106 -8.36 -9.96 1.45
N GLN A 107 -8.88 -8.89 2.06
CA GLN A 107 -9.99 -8.14 1.48
C GLN A 107 -9.60 -7.37 0.22
N LEU A 108 -8.33 -7.00 0.08
CA LEU A 108 -7.82 -6.25 -1.08
C LEU A 108 -7.49 -7.15 -2.27
N MET A 109 -7.37 -8.47 -2.07
CA MET A 109 -7.10 -9.45 -3.13
C MET A 109 -8.16 -9.47 -4.24
N THR A 110 -9.35 -8.93 -3.98
CA THR A 110 -10.44 -8.81 -4.98
C THR A 110 -10.33 -7.57 -5.87
N PHE A 111 -9.35 -6.69 -5.64
CA PHE A 111 -9.14 -5.50 -6.44
C PHE A 111 -8.38 -5.85 -7.73
N SER A 112 -8.89 -5.39 -8.88
CA SER A 112 -8.47 -5.86 -10.20
C SER A 112 -7.58 -4.90 -10.98
N ASP A 113 -7.52 -3.63 -10.60
CA ASP A 113 -6.85 -2.61 -11.43
C ASP A 113 -5.33 -2.58 -11.24
N ILE A 114 -4.82 -3.35 -10.27
CA ILE A 114 -3.41 -3.65 -10.05
C ILE A 114 -3.30 -5.09 -9.57
N LYS A 115 -2.19 -5.78 -9.88
CA LYS A 115 -1.93 -7.10 -9.33
C LYS A 115 -1.76 -6.98 -7.82
N VAL A 116 -2.55 -7.71 -7.05
CA VAL A 116 -2.42 -7.77 -5.58
C VAL A 116 -1.77 -9.10 -5.21
N GLU A 117 -0.75 -9.05 -4.36
CA GLU A 117 -0.04 -10.22 -3.86
C GLU A 117 0.01 -10.21 -2.32
N GLU A 118 -0.13 -11.39 -1.72
CA GLU A 118 -0.03 -11.56 -0.27
C GLU A 118 1.44 -11.47 0.17
N LEU A 119 1.71 -10.66 1.20
CA LEU A 119 3.05 -10.50 1.76
C LEU A 119 3.34 -11.56 2.84
N LEU A 120 3.67 -12.78 2.39
CA LEU A 120 3.99 -13.94 3.23
C LEU A 120 5.20 -13.72 4.17
#